data_AF-A0AB32T760-F1
#
_entry.id   AF-A0AB32T760-F1
#
_cell.length_a   1.000
_cell.length_b   1.000
_cell.length_c   1.000
_cell.angle_alpha   90.00
_cell.angle_beta   90.00
_cell.angle_gamma   90.00
#
_symmetry.space_group_name_H-M   'P 1'
#
loop_
_entity.id
_entity.type
_entity.pdbx_description
1 polymer ?
#
loop_
_entity_poly.entity_id
_entity_poly.type
_entity_poly.pdbx_seq_one_letter_code
_entity_poly.pdbx_strand_id
1 'polypeptide(L)'
;MSVWLLLGNEGLEKERNTSFCSPAPSAIIFGRADGDRVAVTRDLALRPGYTLQFKLNIGCESVFSASAPVLLQYSHDAGRTWALVQDGCFPESPAASGCEGSGRELREPSVYYTGDYERWTRITVVIPRAVAASKTRFRWFQESSVYRDAPPFALDGVYISEPCPNHCGGHGDCISGVCFCDMGYTVELERSSCVPSAVSPSELSDGFEGKLSAQWQSLSGGAVGDGCGTIGEGKALYFSSLGRREARTAPLDTTHTRLVQFYIRIGGKNMGSSCTRPRARNEGVCVFISCTGGVQD
;
A
#
# COMPACT_ATOMS: atom_id res chain seq x y z
N MET A 1 13.44 8.48 -16.56
CA MET A 1 14.51 7.45 -16.70
C MET A 1 13.96 6.12 -16.19
N SER A 2 13.77 5.13 -17.06
CA SER A 2 13.45 3.76 -16.62
C SER A 2 14.60 3.26 -15.75
N VAL A 3 14.30 2.91 -14.50
CA VAL A 3 15.32 2.44 -13.55
C VAL A 3 15.67 1.02 -13.95
N TRP A 4 16.83 0.86 -14.60
CA TRP A 4 17.39 -0.46 -14.88
C TRP A 4 17.83 -1.07 -13.54
N LEU A 5 17.10 -2.08 -13.09
CA LEU A 5 17.52 -2.98 -12.02
C LEU A 5 18.91 -3.51 -12.36
N LEU A 6 19.86 -3.28 -11.46
CA LEU A 6 21.28 -3.57 -11.69
C LEU A 6 21.55 -5.05 -11.43
N LEU A 7 20.81 -5.66 -10.51
CA LEU A 7 20.85 -7.07 -10.15
C LEU A 7 19.43 -7.53 -9.78
N GLY A 8 18.83 -8.36 -10.64
CA GLY A 8 17.78 -9.29 -10.26
C GLY A 8 18.35 -10.68 -10.41
N ASN A 9 18.20 -11.55 -9.41
CA ASN A 9 18.56 -12.97 -9.59
C ASN A 9 17.58 -13.71 -10.52
N GLU A 10 16.49 -13.03 -10.88
CA GLU A 10 15.46 -13.52 -11.80
C GLU A 10 15.13 -12.43 -12.83
N GLY A 11 14.74 -12.84 -14.03
CA GLY A 11 14.44 -11.95 -15.15
C GLY A 11 13.19 -12.37 -15.89
N LEU A 12 12.54 -11.39 -16.54
CA LEU A 12 11.30 -11.45 -17.32
C LEU A 12 11.01 -12.85 -17.91
N GLU A 13 9.83 -13.41 -17.66
CA GLU A 13 9.42 -14.64 -18.35
C GLU A 13 9.48 -14.41 -19.87
N LYS A 14 10.34 -15.17 -20.55
CA LYS A 14 10.54 -15.08 -22.00
C LYS A 14 9.31 -15.53 -22.79
N GLU A 15 8.40 -16.26 -22.16
CA GLU A 15 7.15 -16.68 -22.81
C GLU A 15 6.10 -15.59 -22.65
N ARG A 16 5.83 -14.85 -23.74
CA ARG A 16 4.79 -13.80 -23.81
C ARG A 16 3.38 -14.24 -23.37
N ASN A 17 3.14 -15.53 -23.16
CA ASN A 17 1.84 -16.10 -22.83
C ASN A 17 1.64 -16.48 -21.36
N THR A 18 2.67 -16.41 -20.51
CA THR A 18 2.52 -16.67 -19.07
C THR A 18 2.53 -15.35 -18.31
N SER A 19 1.36 -14.71 -18.20
CA SER A 19 1.22 -13.50 -17.38
C SER A 19 1.09 -13.90 -15.91
N PHE A 20 2.06 -13.54 -15.08
CA PHE A 20 1.93 -13.68 -13.62
C PHE A 20 0.74 -12.88 -13.11
N CYS A 21 -0.27 -13.59 -12.58
CA CYS A 21 -1.50 -13.02 -12.04
C CYS A 21 -2.15 -11.94 -12.94
N SER A 22 -2.25 -12.18 -14.26
CA SER A 22 -2.76 -11.24 -15.31
C SER A 22 -3.72 -10.13 -14.80
N PRO A 23 -3.53 -8.85 -15.16
CA PRO A 23 -3.02 -8.38 -16.45
C PRO A 23 -1.74 -7.53 -16.32
N ALA A 24 -0.60 -8.16 -16.08
CA ALA A 24 0.70 -7.48 -16.21
C ALA A 24 1.51 -8.14 -17.34
N PRO A 25 1.55 -7.55 -18.55
CA PRO A 25 2.22 -8.16 -19.71
C PRO A 25 3.76 -8.11 -19.62
N SER A 26 4.34 -7.34 -18.68
CA SER A 26 5.79 -7.09 -18.60
C SER A 26 6.34 -7.07 -17.17
N ALA A 27 5.76 -7.88 -16.28
CA ALA A 27 6.25 -8.02 -14.92
C ALA A 27 7.59 -8.78 -14.85
N ILE A 28 8.44 -8.38 -13.90
CA ILE A 28 9.61 -9.17 -13.48
C ILE A 28 9.17 -10.04 -12.32
N ILE A 29 9.32 -11.35 -12.47
CA ILE A 29 8.85 -12.35 -11.51
C ILE A 29 10.07 -12.90 -10.76
N PHE A 30 9.94 -13.04 -9.45
CA PHE A 30 10.94 -13.62 -8.57
C PHE A 30 10.31 -14.84 -7.89
N GLY A 31 10.61 -16.03 -8.39
CA GLY A 31 9.98 -17.28 -7.98
C GLY A 31 10.79 -18.56 -8.14
N ARG A 32 11.77 -18.60 -9.05
CA ARG A 32 12.49 -19.83 -9.45
C ARG A 32 13.87 -19.99 -8.81
N ALA A 33 14.41 -18.94 -8.20
CA ALA A 33 15.76 -18.94 -7.65
C ALA A 33 15.83 -19.72 -6.34
N ASP A 34 16.87 -20.55 -6.22
CA ASP A 34 17.31 -21.10 -4.94
C ASP A 34 17.93 -19.97 -4.10
N GLY A 35 17.43 -19.80 -2.87
CA GLY A 35 17.88 -18.75 -1.94
C GLY A 35 16.96 -17.54 -1.88
N ASP A 36 17.47 -16.43 -1.36
CA ASP A 36 16.68 -15.19 -1.23
C ASP A 36 16.39 -14.55 -2.59
N ARG A 37 15.22 -13.95 -2.71
CA ARG A 37 14.76 -13.30 -3.94
C ARG A 37 14.96 -11.80 -3.81
N VAL A 38 15.63 -11.20 -4.79
CA VAL A 38 16.02 -9.78 -4.68
C VAL A 38 16.00 -9.07 -6.03
N ALA A 39 15.46 -7.85 -6.02
CA ALA A 39 15.55 -6.89 -7.10
C ALA A 39 16.29 -5.65 -6.58
N VAL A 40 17.42 -5.27 -7.19
CA VAL A 40 18.26 -4.17 -6.72
C VAL A 40 18.42 -3.11 -7.79
N THR A 41 18.22 -1.83 -7.45
CA THR A 41 18.47 -0.71 -8.38
C THR A 41 19.96 -0.40 -8.48
N ARG A 42 20.32 0.45 -9.44
CA ARG A 42 21.59 1.19 -9.35
C ARG A 42 21.57 2.21 -8.23
N ASP A 43 22.74 2.79 -7.92
CA ASP A 43 22.80 3.96 -7.04
C ASP A 43 22.21 5.18 -7.76
N LEU A 44 21.30 5.87 -7.09
CA LEU A 44 20.54 7.00 -7.62
C LEU A 44 20.82 8.25 -6.80
N ALA A 45 21.02 9.38 -7.47
CA ALA A 45 20.98 10.68 -6.81
C ALA A 45 19.52 11.14 -6.75
N LEU A 46 19.00 11.30 -5.54
CA LEU A 46 17.60 11.65 -5.29
C LEU A 46 17.52 13.04 -4.65
N ARG A 47 16.33 13.64 -4.68
CA ARG A 47 15.99 14.78 -3.81
C ARG A 47 14.83 14.39 -2.91
N PRO A 48 14.69 14.99 -1.72
CA PRO A 48 13.51 14.79 -0.89
C PRO A 48 12.22 15.10 -1.66
N GLY A 49 11.20 14.27 -1.48
CA GLY A 49 9.90 14.42 -2.17
C GLY A 49 9.84 13.78 -3.56
N TYR A 50 10.92 13.17 -4.06
CA TYR A 50 10.84 12.31 -5.25
C TYR A 50 9.79 11.22 -5.06
N THR A 51 9.21 10.73 -6.15
CA THR A 51 8.21 9.65 -6.12
C THR A 51 8.86 8.34 -6.57
N LEU A 52 8.77 7.31 -5.73
CA LEU A 52 9.03 5.92 -6.10
C LEU A 52 7.68 5.21 -6.26
N GLN A 53 7.37 4.77 -7.48
CA GLN A 53 6.18 3.99 -7.79
C GLN A 53 6.55 2.62 -8.34
N PHE A 54 5.77 1.61 -7.98
CA PHE A 54 5.83 0.27 -8.55
C PHE A 54 4.50 -0.45 -8.33
N LYS A 55 4.24 -1.47 -9.12
CA LYS A 55 3.09 -2.38 -8.96
C LYS A 55 3.61 -3.69 -8.40
N LEU A 56 2.92 -4.24 -7.40
CA LEU A 56 3.30 -5.46 -6.69
C LEU A 56 2.17 -6.48 -6.74
N ASN A 57 2.54 -7.75 -6.89
CA ASN A 57 1.69 -8.90 -6.59
C ASN A 57 2.53 -9.97 -5.87
N ILE A 58 1.96 -10.63 -4.87
CA ILE A 58 2.63 -11.70 -4.12
C ILE A 58 1.77 -12.97 -4.22
N GLY A 59 2.28 -13.96 -4.95
CA GLY A 59 1.71 -15.31 -5.08
C GLY A 59 0.38 -15.44 -5.83
N CYS A 60 -0.27 -14.34 -6.21
CA CYS A 60 -1.71 -14.33 -6.49
C CYS A 60 -2.55 -14.88 -5.32
N GLU A 61 -2.03 -14.80 -4.08
CA GLU A 61 -2.62 -15.45 -2.92
C GLU A 61 -3.42 -14.47 -2.08
N SER A 62 -4.60 -14.91 -1.63
CA SER A 62 -5.49 -14.15 -0.75
C SER A 62 -5.33 -14.52 0.73
N VAL A 63 -4.63 -15.62 1.02
CA VAL A 63 -4.41 -16.10 2.39
C VAL A 63 -3.23 -15.36 3.00
N PHE A 64 -3.46 -14.70 4.14
CA PHE A 64 -2.41 -13.96 4.81
C PHE A 64 -1.30 -14.88 5.33
N SER A 65 -0.05 -14.46 5.12
CA SER A 65 1.12 -15.05 5.76
C SER A 65 2.07 -13.95 6.23
N ALA A 66 2.48 -14.03 7.50
CA ALA A 66 3.51 -13.16 8.06
C ALA A 66 4.93 -13.60 7.65
N SER A 67 5.07 -14.80 7.08
CA SER A 67 6.36 -15.35 6.62
C SER A 67 6.78 -14.70 5.31
N ALA A 68 8.09 -14.45 5.17
CA ALA A 68 8.72 -13.93 3.94
C ALA A 68 7.95 -12.78 3.24
N PRO A 69 7.67 -11.67 3.93
CA PRO A 69 7.17 -10.48 3.27
C PRO A 69 8.20 -9.94 2.26
N VAL A 70 7.71 -9.18 1.28
CA VAL A 70 8.58 -8.40 0.39
C VAL A 70 8.92 -7.09 1.10
N LEU A 71 10.20 -6.90 1.41
CA LEU A 71 10.73 -5.72 2.05
C LEU A 71 11.21 -4.74 0.98
N LEU A 72 10.71 -3.51 0.99
CA LEU A 72 11.33 -2.41 0.25
C LEU A 72 12.32 -1.69 1.15
N GLN A 73 13.58 -1.75 0.77
CA GLN A 73 14.71 -1.25 1.54
C GLN A 73 15.59 -0.33 0.72
N TYR A 74 16.41 0.47 1.41
CA TYR A 74 17.43 1.31 0.81
C TYR A 74 18.81 1.11 1.45
N SER A 75 19.84 1.53 0.72
CA SER A 75 21.23 1.55 1.17
C SER A 75 21.91 2.84 0.70
N HIS A 76 22.74 3.42 1.57
CA HIS A 76 23.63 4.55 1.28
C HIS A 76 25.10 4.15 1.09
N ASP A 77 25.41 2.87 1.28
CA ASP A 77 26.77 2.33 1.29
C ASP A 77 26.97 1.23 0.22
N ALA A 78 26.27 1.40 -0.91
CA ALA A 78 26.31 0.51 -2.06
C ALA A 78 25.94 -0.96 -1.76
N GLY A 79 25.05 -1.16 -0.79
CA GLY A 79 24.44 -2.44 -0.44
C GLY A 79 25.12 -3.22 0.68
N ARG A 80 26.01 -2.58 1.47
CA ARG A 80 26.62 -3.23 2.65
C ARG A 80 25.63 -3.29 3.82
N THR A 81 24.88 -2.21 4.03
CA THR A 81 23.79 -2.14 5.02
C THR A 81 22.48 -1.74 4.35
N TRP A 82 21.38 -2.17 4.94
CA TRP A 82 20.04 -1.96 4.42
C TRP A 82 19.08 -1.54 5.54
N ALA A 83 18.21 -0.58 5.26
CA ALA A 83 17.13 -0.14 6.13
C ALA A 83 15.82 -0.03 5.33
N LEU A 84 14.66 -0.04 5.99
CA LEU A 84 13.37 0.15 5.30
C LEU A 84 13.28 1.55 4.68
N VAL A 85 12.66 1.66 3.51
CA VAL A 85 12.42 2.98 2.89
C VAL A 85 11.45 3.81 3.72
N GLN A 86 10.45 3.16 4.30
CA GLN A 86 9.54 3.76 5.28
C GLN A 86 9.49 2.89 6.53
N ASP A 87 9.86 3.47 7.66
CA ASP A 87 9.58 2.90 8.97
C ASP A 87 8.12 3.17 9.37
N GLY A 88 7.54 2.21 10.09
CA GLY A 88 6.17 2.30 10.58
C GLY A 88 6.02 3.43 11.62
N CYS A 89 4.98 4.24 11.44
CA CYS A 89 4.62 5.31 12.37
C CYS A 89 3.23 5.01 12.93
N PHE A 90 3.20 4.54 14.17
CA PHE A 90 2.00 4.10 14.88
C PHE A 90 1.74 4.99 16.10
N PRO A 91 0.53 4.96 16.68
CA PRO A 91 0.18 5.79 17.84
C PRO A 91 1.15 5.68 19.01
N GLU A 92 1.69 4.48 19.27
CA GLU A 92 2.66 4.17 20.32
C GLU A 92 4.10 4.00 19.79
N SER A 93 4.39 4.43 18.56
CA SER A 93 5.76 4.36 18.04
C SER A 93 6.72 5.13 18.95
N PRO A 94 7.89 4.56 19.28
CA PRO A 94 8.86 5.21 20.13
C PRO A 94 9.40 6.47 19.45
N ALA A 95 9.64 7.48 20.27
CA ALA A 95 10.11 8.80 19.86
C ALA A 95 11.27 8.71 18.82
N ALA A 96 12.24 7.85 19.11
CA ALA A 96 13.43 7.63 18.28
C ALA A 96 13.19 7.27 16.80
N SER A 97 11.99 6.86 16.37
CA SER A 97 11.71 6.54 14.96
C SER A 97 11.45 7.75 14.07
N GLY A 98 11.58 8.98 14.58
CA GLY A 98 11.23 10.20 13.83
C GLY A 98 9.72 10.32 13.58
N CYS A 99 8.92 9.55 14.30
CA CYS A 99 7.45 9.55 14.32
C CYS A 99 6.95 10.32 15.56
N GLU A 100 7.42 11.55 15.72
CA GLU A 100 7.14 12.37 16.91
C GLU A 100 6.29 13.60 16.60
N GLY A 101 5.58 14.07 17.64
CA GLY A 101 4.88 15.35 17.63
C GLY A 101 3.53 15.34 16.92
N SER A 102 2.90 16.52 16.87
CA SER A 102 1.58 16.72 16.28
C SER A 102 1.55 16.64 14.76
N GLY A 103 2.72 16.74 14.11
CA GLY A 103 2.87 16.61 12.65
C GLY A 103 3.22 15.20 12.19
N ARG A 104 3.13 14.19 13.06
CA ARG A 104 3.39 12.80 12.67
C ARG A 104 2.25 12.28 11.78
N GLU A 105 2.62 11.80 10.61
CA GLU A 105 1.71 11.10 9.69
C GLU A 105 1.84 9.60 9.98
N LEU A 106 0.76 9.03 10.51
CA LEU A 106 0.69 7.60 10.80
C LEU A 106 0.74 6.83 9.47
N ARG A 107 1.54 5.78 9.41
CA ARG A 107 1.78 5.02 8.18
C ARG A 107 2.30 3.63 8.48
N GLU A 108 1.99 2.72 7.56
CA GLU A 108 2.58 1.39 7.55
C GLU A 108 4.06 1.43 7.12
N PRO A 109 4.88 0.48 7.58
CA PRO A 109 6.23 0.33 7.09
C PRO A 109 6.24 -0.17 5.64
N SER A 110 7.37 -0.02 4.94
CA SER A 110 7.56 -0.52 3.57
C SER A 110 7.82 -2.04 3.54
N VAL A 111 6.89 -2.79 4.12
CA VAL A 111 6.86 -4.25 4.29
C VAL A 111 5.52 -4.77 3.74
N TYR A 112 5.59 -5.70 2.78
CA TYR A 112 4.42 -6.15 2.03
C TYR A 112 4.20 -7.65 2.23
N TYR A 113 3.08 -8.01 2.84
CA TYR A 113 2.77 -9.39 3.24
C TYR A 113 1.97 -10.13 2.18
N THR A 114 2.21 -11.44 2.05
CA THR A 114 1.34 -12.34 1.28
C THR A 114 -0.10 -12.24 1.79
N GLY A 115 -1.08 -12.34 0.88
CA GLY A 115 -2.51 -12.21 1.19
C GLY A 115 -3.03 -10.78 1.07
N ASP A 116 -2.21 -9.78 1.38
CA ASP A 116 -2.60 -8.37 1.24
C ASP A 116 -2.44 -7.85 -0.20
N TYR A 117 -1.67 -8.58 -1.03
CA TYR A 117 -1.31 -8.20 -2.42
C TYR A 117 -1.66 -9.30 -3.44
N GLU A 118 -2.84 -9.93 -3.28
CA GLU A 118 -3.41 -10.94 -4.21
C GLU A 118 -3.50 -10.41 -5.66
N ARG A 119 -3.81 -9.12 -5.80
CA ARG A 119 -3.97 -8.43 -7.08
C ARG A 119 -2.87 -7.39 -7.26
N TRP A 120 -2.58 -7.08 -8.53
CA TRP A 120 -1.66 -6.00 -8.89
C TRP A 120 -2.06 -4.69 -8.22
N THR A 121 -1.21 -4.25 -7.29
CA THR A 121 -1.45 -3.07 -6.47
C THR A 121 -0.34 -2.05 -6.70
N ARG A 122 -0.70 -0.82 -7.06
CA ARG A 122 0.25 0.28 -7.18
C ARG A 122 0.62 0.80 -5.79
N ILE A 123 1.92 0.79 -5.49
CA ILE A 123 2.50 1.39 -4.29
C ILE A 123 3.19 2.68 -4.72
N THR A 124 2.90 3.77 -4.01
CA THR A 124 3.48 5.10 -4.24
C THR A 124 4.15 5.56 -2.97
N VAL A 125 5.48 5.72 -3.01
CA VAL A 125 6.29 6.17 -1.87
C VAL A 125 6.84 7.55 -2.19
N VAL A 126 6.50 8.54 -1.35
CA VAL A 126 7.16 9.84 -1.35
C VAL A 126 8.47 9.71 -0.60
N ILE A 127 9.60 9.88 -1.30
CA ILE A 127 10.94 9.62 -0.78
C ILE A 127 11.24 10.55 0.41
N PRO A 128 11.45 9.99 1.62
CA PRO A 128 11.77 10.76 2.81
C PRO A 128 13.13 11.46 2.71
N ARG A 129 13.32 12.54 3.48
CA ARG A 129 14.59 13.27 3.55
C ARG A 129 15.77 12.36 3.93
N ALA A 130 15.57 11.45 4.89
CA ALA A 130 16.59 10.50 5.31
C ALA A 130 17.05 9.60 4.16
N VAL A 131 16.11 9.10 3.34
CA VAL A 131 16.42 8.24 2.19
C VAL A 131 17.12 9.01 1.08
N ALA A 132 16.81 10.30 0.88
CA ALA A 132 17.45 11.15 -0.13
C ALA A 132 18.75 11.85 0.35
N ALA A 133 19.27 11.54 1.54
CA ALA A 133 20.43 12.24 2.10
C ALA A 133 21.76 11.95 1.38
N SER A 134 21.86 10.86 0.62
CA SER A 134 23.05 10.44 -0.12
C SER A 134 22.65 9.78 -1.45
N LYS A 135 23.63 9.27 -2.19
CA LYS A 135 23.34 8.33 -3.29
C LYS A 135 22.69 7.08 -2.70
N THR A 136 21.53 6.73 -3.23
CA THR A 136 20.66 5.73 -2.64
C THR A 136 20.42 4.60 -3.61
N ARG A 137 20.60 3.38 -3.13
CA ARG A 137 20.22 2.14 -3.80
C ARG A 137 18.95 1.61 -3.16
N PHE A 138 18.00 1.13 -3.95
CA PHE A 138 16.83 0.43 -3.44
C PHE A 138 16.94 -1.06 -3.68
N ARG A 139 16.31 -1.86 -2.80
CA ARG A 139 16.02 -3.26 -3.09
C ARG A 139 14.61 -3.65 -2.68
N TRP A 140 14.02 -4.56 -3.44
CA TRP A 140 12.92 -5.40 -3.01
C TRP A 140 13.51 -6.75 -2.63
N PHE A 141 13.29 -7.19 -1.39
CA PHE A 141 13.93 -8.37 -0.84
C PHE A 141 12.90 -9.27 -0.16
N GLN A 142 12.94 -10.56 -0.47
CA GLN A 142 12.17 -11.60 0.18
C GLN A 142 13.13 -12.69 0.66
N GLU A 143 13.11 -12.99 1.96
CA GLU A 143 14.01 -13.94 2.63
C GLU A 143 13.60 -15.41 2.38
N SER A 144 13.53 -15.80 1.11
CA SER A 144 13.07 -17.12 0.67
C SER A 144 14.04 -18.26 1.01
N SER A 145 15.29 -17.96 1.41
CA SER A 145 16.23 -18.99 1.87
C SER A 145 15.81 -19.62 3.21
N VAL A 146 15.17 -18.83 4.09
CA VAL A 146 14.65 -19.28 5.39
C VAL A 146 13.25 -19.88 5.24
N TYR A 147 12.42 -19.23 4.43
CA TYR A 147 11.02 -19.62 4.19
C TYR A 147 10.89 -20.23 2.79
N ARG A 148 11.14 -21.54 2.68
CA ARG A 148 11.18 -22.24 1.38
C ARG A 148 9.82 -22.28 0.67
N ASP A 149 8.74 -22.11 1.41
CA ASP A 149 7.37 -22.01 0.92
C ASP A 149 6.97 -20.57 0.57
N ALA A 150 7.90 -19.62 0.60
CA ALA A 150 7.65 -18.24 0.22
C ALA A 150 7.05 -18.16 -1.20
N PRO A 151 5.87 -17.57 -1.38
CA PRO A 151 5.27 -17.43 -2.69
C PRO A 151 6.10 -16.48 -3.54
N PRO A 152 6.12 -16.67 -4.87
CA PRO A 152 6.79 -15.75 -5.78
C PRO A 152 6.19 -14.35 -5.66
N PHE A 153 7.02 -13.32 -5.80
CA PHE A 153 6.52 -11.96 -5.95
C PHE A 153 6.89 -11.42 -7.32
N ALA A 154 6.11 -10.46 -7.81
CA ALA A 154 6.38 -9.83 -9.08
C ALA A 154 6.26 -8.31 -8.98
N LEU A 155 7.12 -7.63 -9.73
CA LEU A 155 7.17 -6.18 -9.86
C LEU A 155 6.86 -5.77 -11.29
N ASP A 156 6.07 -4.72 -11.44
CA ASP A 156 5.83 -4.07 -12.74
C ASP A 156 5.85 -2.54 -12.58
N GLY A 157 6.15 -1.82 -13.66
CA GLY A 157 6.08 -0.35 -13.69
C GLY A 157 6.91 0.34 -12.60
N VAL A 158 8.17 -0.05 -12.40
CA VAL A 158 9.05 0.59 -11.42
C VAL A 158 9.54 1.94 -11.96
N TYR A 159 9.06 3.02 -11.35
CA TYR A 159 9.40 4.40 -11.70
C TYR A 159 9.97 5.15 -10.49
N ILE A 160 11.06 5.88 -10.72
CA ILE A 160 11.59 6.85 -9.77
C ILE A 160 11.67 8.18 -10.51
N SER A 161 10.88 9.14 -10.06
CA SER A 161 10.69 10.42 -10.75
C SER A 161 10.70 11.59 -9.77
N GLU A 162 10.88 12.77 -10.33
CA GLU A 162 10.53 14.02 -9.65
C GLU A 162 9.04 13.99 -9.25
N PRO A 163 8.65 14.66 -8.15
CA PRO A 163 7.26 14.68 -7.70
C PRO A 163 6.33 15.17 -8.81
N CYS A 164 5.28 14.39 -9.09
CA CYS A 164 4.18 14.87 -9.90
C CYS A 164 3.27 15.82 -9.11
N PRO A 165 2.58 16.76 -9.79
CA PRO A 165 1.56 17.59 -9.16
C PRO A 165 0.53 16.75 -8.41
N ASN A 166 0.31 17.06 -7.13
CA ASN A 166 -0.60 16.34 -6.22
C ASN A 166 -0.47 14.81 -6.24
N HIS A 167 0.71 14.28 -6.54
CA HIS A 167 0.96 12.84 -6.70
C HIS A 167 -0.03 12.15 -7.65
N CYS A 168 -0.43 12.84 -8.72
CA CYS A 168 -1.43 12.38 -9.68
C CYS A 168 -2.77 12.01 -9.02
N GLY A 169 -3.11 12.66 -7.90
CA GLY A 169 -4.28 12.36 -7.10
C GLY A 169 -4.32 10.91 -6.58
N GLY A 170 -3.20 10.17 -6.60
CA GLY A 170 -3.17 8.73 -6.31
C GLY A 170 -3.79 7.83 -7.41
N HIS A 171 -4.24 8.43 -8.51
CA HIS A 171 -5.01 7.79 -9.59
C HIS A 171 -4.27 7.83 -10.94
N GLY A 172 -2.94 7.72 -10.89
CA GLY A 172 -2.11 7.63 -12.08
C GLY A 172 -0.66 7.25 -11.79
N ASP A 173 0.03 6.89 -12.86
CA ASP A 173 1.47 6.61 -12.85
C ASP A 173 2.25 7.91 -13.07
N CYS A 174 3.20 8.22 -12.19
CA CYS A 174 4.02 9.44 -12.23
C CYS A 174 5.34 9.19 -12.97
N ILE A 175 5.37 9.55 -14.26
CA ILE A 175 6.52 9.26 -15.13
C ILE A 175 7.19 10.57 -15.53
N SER A 176 8.40 10.78 -14.99
CA SER A 176 9.20 11.99 -15.24
C SER A 176 8.45 13.30 -14.93
N GLY A 177 7.72 13.34 -13.81
CA GLY A 177 6.98 14.53 -13.36
C GLY A 177 5.62 14.73 -14.05
N VAL A 178 5.20 13.82 -14.93
CA VAL A 178 3.92 13.88 -15.66
C VAL A 178 3.00 12.73 -15.22
N CYS A 179 1.71 13.04 -15.07
CA CYS A 179 0.69 12.08 -14.65
C CYS A 179 0.04 11.34 -15.83
N PHE A 180 0.04 10.01 -15.74
CA PHE A 180 -0.65 9.11 -16.65
C PHE A 180 -1.82 8.46 -15.90
N CYS A 181 -3.03 8.98 -16.11
CA CYS A 181 -4.19 8.65 -15.28
C CYS A 181 -4.78 7.26 -15.55
N ASP A 182 -5.33 6.66 -14.50
CA ASP A 182 -6.07 5.41 -14.57
C ASP A 182 -7.38 5.57 -15.38
N MET A 183 -7.96 4.44 -15.80
CA MET A 183 -9.29 4.45 -16.40
C MET A 183 -10.32 5.08 -15.44
N GLY A 184 -11.14 5.99 -15.97
CA GLY A 184 -12.12 6.76 -15.17
C GLY A 184 -11.58 8.06 -14.58
N TYR A 185 -10.30 8.38 -14.82
CA TYR A 185 -9.68 9.63 -14.43
C TYR A 185 -9.12 10.37 -15.65
N THR A 186 -9.06 11.69 -15.57
CA THR A 186 -8.49 12.56 -16.61
C THR A 186 -7.54 13.59 -16.00
N VAL A 187 -6.63 14.13 -16.82
CA VAL A 187 -5.73 15.20 -16.37
C VAL A 187 -6.51 16.51 -16.37
N GLU A 188 -6.61 17.16 -15.21
CA GLU A 188 -7.12 18.52 -15.11
C GLU A 188 -6.02 19.52 -15.50
N LEU A 189 -6.32 20.43 -16.43
CA LEU A 189 -5.34 21.40 -16.97
C LEU A 189 -4.73 22.31 -15.90
N GLU A 190 -5.53 22.78 -14.94
CA GLU A 190 -5.04 23.72 -13.92
C GLU A 190 -4.12 23.05 -12.89
N ARG A 191 -4.48 21.84 -12.45
CA ARG A 191 -3.70 21.10 -11.43
C ARG A 191 -2.63 20.20 -12.02
N SER A 192 -2.68 19.92 -13.32
CA SER A 192 -1.82 18.93 -14.01
C SER A 192 -1.79 17.57 -13.28
N SER A 193 -2.93 17.18 -12.71
CA SER A 193 -3.10 15.97 -11.89
C SER A 193 -4.36 15.21 -12.31
N CYS A 194 -4.44 13.94 -11.95
CA CYS A 194 -5.60 13.11 -12.25
C CYS A 194 -6.79 13.45 -11.34
N VAL A 195 -7.94 13.69 -11.96
CA VAL A 195 -9.22 13.93 -11.32
C VAL A 195 -10.27 12.96 -11.86
N PRO A 196 -11.30 12.60 -11.07
CA PRO A 196 -12.40 11.76 -11.55
C PRO A 196 -13.04 12.35 -12.81
N SER A 197 -13.26 11.51 -13.84
CA SER A 197 -13.96 11.94 -15.07
C SER A 197 -15.45 12.14 -14.85
N ALA A 198 -16.02 11.49 -13.83
CA ALA A 198 -17.39 11.66 -13.39
C ALA A 198 -17.42 12.43 -12.08
N VAL A 199 -18.53 13.12 -11.81
CA VAL A 199 -18.72 13.86 -10.56
C VAL A 199 -18.62 12.91 -9.37
N SER A 200 -17.77 13.23 -8.40
CA SER A 200 -17.65 12.48 -7.15
C SER A 200 -18.94 12.57 -6.34
N PRO A 201 -19.43 11.47 -5.76
CA PRO A 201 -20.61 11.50 -4.90
C PRO A 201 -20.31 12.29 -3.63
N SER A 202 -21.30 13.03 -3.13
CA SER A 202 -21.17 13.84 -1.91
C SER A 202 -21.53 13.09 -0.63
N GLU A 203 -22.15 11.91 -0.77
CA GLU A 203 -22.68 11.13 0.35
C GLU A 203 -22.26 9.66 0.26
N LEU A 204 -21.96 9.11 1.43
CA LEU A 204 -21.77 7.68 1.65
C LEU A 204 -22.61 7.26 2.86
N SER A 205 -23.45 6.27 2.65
CA SER A 205 -24.17 5.58 3.71
C SER A 205 -24.12 4.08 3.42
N ASP A 206 -23.82 3.29 4.45
CA ASP A 206 -23.82 1.83 4.36
C ASP A 206 -24.31 1.24 5.69
N GLY A 207 -25.35 0.40 5.59
CA GLY A 207 -25.90 -0.32 6.74
C GLY A 207 -25.27 -1.70 6.92
N PHE A 208 -24.44 -2.16 5.97
CA PHE A 208 -23.77 -3.47 6.02
C PHE A 208 -24.71 -4.69 6.11
N GLU A 209 -25.91 -4.61 5.55
CA GLU A 209 -26.88 -5.72 5.57
C GLU A 209 -26.74 -6.71 4.39
N GLY A 210 -25.83 -6.44 3.47
CA GLY A 210 -25.64 -7.27 2.28
C GLY A 210 -24.52 -6.77 1.39
N LYS A 211 -24.82 -6.47 0.13
CA LYS A 211 -23.84 -5.94 -0.81
C LYS A 211 -23.42 -4.53 -0.36
N LEU A 212 -22.12 -4.33 -0.31
CA LEU A 212 -21.49 -3.06 0.05
C LEU A 212 -21.81 -1.96 -0.95
N SER A 213 -21.85 -0.73 -0.45
CA SER A 213 -21.95 0.49 -1.25
C SER A 213 -20.84 0.56 -2.31
N ALA A 214 -21.17 1.09 -3.49
CA ALA A 214 -20.20 1.26 -4.59
C ALA A 214 -19.13 2.33 -4.27
N GLN A 215 -19.34 3.08 -3.19
CA GLN A 215 -18.48 4.13 -2.70
C GLN A 215 -17.34 3.58 -1.83
N TRP A 216 -17.28 2.27 -1.57
CA TRP A 216 -16.07 1.63 -1.05
C TRP A 216 -15.13 1.31 -2.22
N GLN A 217 -13.96 1.96 -2.22
CA GLN A 217 -12.91 1.73 -3.23
C GLN A 217 -12.18 0.41 -2.99
N SER A 218 -11.80 0.16 -1.74
CA SER A 218 -11.10 -1.06 -1.37
C SER A 218 -11.42 -1.47 0.07
N LEU A 219 -11.49 -2.78 0.26
CA LEU A 219 -11.69 -3.41 1.55
C LEU A 219 -10.66 -4.52 1.70
N SER A 220 -9.81 -4.40 2.72
CA SER A 220 -8.79 -5.37 3.07
C SER A 220 -9.10 -5.93 4.44
N GLY A 221 -9.22 -7.25 4.52
CA GLY A 221 -9.35 -7.96 5.79
C GLY A 221 -10.67 -7.82 6.53
N GLY A 222 -11.69 -7.26 5.88
CA GLY A 222 -13.03 -7.09 6.41
C GLY A 222 -14.10 -7.68 5.50
N ALA A 223 -15.19 -8.14 6.11
CA ALA A 223 -16.38 -8.60 5.41
C ALA A 223 -17.64 -8.25 6.21
N VAL A 224 -18.78 -8.20 5.54
CA VAL A 224 -20.07 -8.05 6.21
C VAL A 224 -20.34 -9.28 7.09
N GLY A 225 -20.54 -9.06 8.38
CA GLY A 225 -20.75 -10.14 9.34
C GLY A 225 -21.09 -9.65 10.75
N ASP A 226 -21.14 -10.59 11.68
CA ASP A 226 -21.57 -10.42 13.07
C ASP A 226 -20.54 -10.97 14.08
N GLY A 227 -19.28 -11.15 13.67
CA GLY A 227 -18.23 -11.76 14.50
C GLY A 227 -17.90 -10.98 15.79
N CYS A 228 -18.18 -9.67 15.80
CA CYS A 228 -18.14 -8.81 16.98
C CYS A 228 -19.52 -8.49 17.55
N GLY A 229 -20.56 -9.24 17.19
CA GLY A 229 -21.96 -9.00 17.52
C GLY A 229 -22.53 -7.73 16.90
N THR A 230 -23.78 -7.42 17.21
CA THR A 230 -24.45 -6.19 16.75
C THR A 230 -23.88 -4.96 17.45
N ILE A 231 -23.61 -3.90 16.69
CA ILE A 231 -23.10 -2.61 17.17
C ILE A 231 -24.16 -1.51 17.06
N GLY A 232 -24.81 -1.40 15.90
CA GLY A 232 -25.98 -0.54 15.67
C GLY A 232 -27.23 -1.39 15.47
N GLU A 233 -27.49 -1.74 14.21
CA GLU A 233 -28.55 -2.65 13.80
C GLU A 233 -27.93 -3.76 12.93
N GLY A 234 -28.53 -4.95 12.95
CA GLY A 234 -28.16 -6.08 12.09
C GLY A 234 -26.66 -6.42 12.09
N LYS A 235 -26.11 -6.54 10.88
CA LYS A 235 -24.71 -6.91 10.62
C LYS A 235 -23.80 -5.66 10.62
N ALA A 236 -22.50 -5.88 10.55
CA ALA A 236 -21.50 -4.82 10.48
C ALA A 236 -20.38 -5.18 9.51
N LEU A 237 -19.59 -4.17 9.12
CA LEU A 237 -18.30 -4.43 8.50
C LEU A 237 -17.32 -4.93 9.57
N TYR A 238 -17.07 -6.24 9.57
CA TYR A 238 -16.30 -6.95 10.57
C TYR A 238 -14.89 -7.27 10.05
N PHE A 239 -13.87 -6.76 10.75
CA PHE A 239 -12.46 -6.97 10.42
C PHE A 239 -11.84 -8.04 11.30
N SER A 240 -11.40 -9.14 10.69
CA SER A 240 -10.85 -10.29 11.41
C SER A 240 -9.64 -10.93 10.76
N SER A 241 -9.13 -10.36 9.65
CA SER A 241 -7.92 -10.87 9.02
C SER A 241 -6.73 -10.79 9.96
N LEU A 242 -5.74 -11.64 9.73
CA LEU A 242 -4.44 -11.55 10.40
C LEU A 242 -3.53 -10.47 9.78
N GLY A 243 -3.79 -10.10 8.52
CA GLY A 243 -3.07 -9.06 7.78
C GLY A 243 -3.68 -7.68 7.87
N ARG A 244 -3.58 -6.92 6.77
CA ARG A 244 -4.12 -5.56 6.69
C ARG A 244 -5.63 -5.56 6.95
N ARG A 245 -6.08 -4.57 7.71
CA ARG A 245 -7.48 -4.28 8.02
C ARG A 245 -7.77 -2.84 7.66
N GLU A 246 -8.39 -2.63 6.51
CA GLU A 246 -8.64 -1.30 5.97
C GLU A 246 -9.98 -1.25 5.23
N ALA A 247 -10.73 -0.18 5.45
CA ALA A 247 -11.80 0.25 4.57
C ALA A 247 -11.45 1.62 4.01
N ARG A 248 -11.45 1.72 2.69
CA ARG A 248 -11.16 2.95 1.97
C ARG A 248 -12.31 3.30 1.05
N THR A 249 -12.77 4.54 1.12
CA THR A 249 -13.82 5.06 0.26
C THR A 249 -13.25 5.45 -1.10
N ALA A 250 -14.10 5.51 -2.12
CA ALA A 250 -13.82 6.25 -3.34
C ALA A 250 -13.72 7.76 -3.01
N PRO A 251 -13.10 8.56 -3.89
CA PRO A 251 -13.09 10.02 -3.73
C PRO A 251 -14.52 10.56 -3.64
N LEU A 252 -14.82 11.25 -2.53
CA LEU A 252 -16.10 11.90 -2.26
C LEU A 252 -15.94 13.42 -2.40
N ASP A 253 -16.98 14.10 -2.89
CA ASP A 253 -17.05 15.56 -2.80
C ASP A 253 -17.50 15.95 -1.39
N THR A 254 -16.54 16.39 -0.57
CA THR A 254 -16.79 16.79 0.82
C THR A 254 -16.95 18.29 1.02
N THR A 255 -17.06 19.08 -0.07
CA THR A 255 -17.11 20.56 -0.02
C THR A 255 -18.20 21.10 0.91
N HIS A 256 -19.35 20.42 0.96
CA HIS A 256 -20.50 20.79 1.79
C HIS A 256 -20.81 19.76 2.89
N THR A 257 -19.95 18.77 3.07
CA THR A 257 -20.14 17.68 4.03
C THR A 257 -19.82 18.17 5.43
N ARG A 258 -20.72 17.88 6.38
CA ARG A 258 -20.63 18.38 7.76
C ARG A 258 -20.21 17.35 8.79
N LEU A 259 -20.41 16.06 8.49
CA LEU A 259 -20.26 15.00 9.47
C LEU A 259 -19.83 13.70 8.79
N VAL A 260 -18.86 13.03 9.42
CA VAL A 260 -18.60 11.60 9.24
C VAL A 260 -19.01 10.92 10.54
N GLN A 261 -19.99 10.02 10.47
CA GLN A 261 -20.51 9.30 11.62
C GLN A 261 -20.52 7.80 11.34
N PHE A 262 -20.06 7.03 12.32
CA PHE A 262 -20.09 5.57 12.27
C PHE A 262 -20.14 5.02 13.70
N TYR A 263 -20.65 3.80 13.83
CA TYR A 263 -20.55 3.02 15.04
C TYR A 263 -19.29 2.14 14.97
N ILE A 264 -18.58 2.00 16.10
CA ILE A 264 -17.37 1.20 16.16
C ILE A 264 -17.31 0.38 17.44
N ARG A 265 -16.83 -0.86 17.31
CA ARG A 265 -16.47 -1.74 18.42
C ARG A 265 -15.09 -2.31 18.14
N ILE A 266 -14.15 -2.11 19.07
CA ILE A 266 -12.79 -2.65 18.98
C ILE A 266 -12.63 -3.69 20.08
N GLY A 267 -12.94 -4.94 19.74
CA GLY A 267 -12.98 -6.04 20.69
C GLY A 267 -14.04 -5.89 21.78
N GLY A 268 -14.09 -6.86 22.70
CA GLY A 268 -14.98 -6.78 23.85
C GLY A 268 -14.58 -7.70 25.00
N LYS A 269 -15.05 -7.35 26.21
CA LYS A 269 -15.00 -8.29 27.34
C LYS A 269 -16.06 -9.38 27.08
N ASN A 270 -15.67 -10.64 27.16
CA ASN A 270 -16.56 -11.80 27.04
C ASN A 270 -17.19 -12.05 25.65
N MET A 271 -16.55 -11.58 24.56
CA MET A 271 -17.04 -11.79 23.19
C MET A 271 -16.40 -13.00 22.48
N GLY A 272 -15.72 -13.87 23.22
CA GLY A 272 -15.03 -15.04 22.65
C GLY A 272 -13.80 -14.69 21.82
N SER A 273 -13.33 -15.67 21.03
CA SER A 273 -12.13 -15.55 20.19
C SER A 273 -12.34 -14.73 18.92
N SER A 274 -13.59 -14.51 18.48
CA SER A 274 -13.90 -13.70 17.30
C SER A 274 -13.76 -12.19 17.54
N CYS A 275 -13.89 -11.73 18.79
CA CYS A 275 -13.83 -10.30 19.10
C CYS A 275 -13.04 -10.04 20.38
N THR A 276 -11.79 -10.48 20.37
CA THR A 276 -10.92 -10.40 21.56
C THR A 276 -10.63 -8.97 22.00
N ARG A 277 -10.38 -8.79 23.29
CA ARG A 277 -10.03 -7.48 23.86
C ARG A 277 -8.64 -7.03 23.35
N PRO A 278 -8.51 -5.77 22.86
CA PRO A 278 -7.22 -5.21 22.47
C PRO A 278 -6.23 -5.17 23.63
N ARG A 279 -4.94 -5.38 23.35
CA ARG A 279 -3.85 -5.48 24.33
C ARG A 279 -2.82 -4.36 24.22
N ALA A 280 -2.67 -3.74 23.05
CA ALA A 280 -1.75 -2.63 22.79
C ALA A 280 -2.48 -1.40 22.20
N ARG A 281 -1.89 -0.21 22.32
CA ARG A 281 -2.50 1.01 21.74
C ARG A 281 -2.49 1.01 20.21
N ASN A 282 -1.54 0.30 19.61
CA ASN A 282 -1.44 0.13 18.16
C ASN A 282 -2.54 -0.78 17.58
N GLU A 283 -3.37 -1.43 18.41
CA GLU A 283 -4.58 -2.14 17.97
C GLU A 283 -5.80 -1.21 17.85
N GLY A 284 -5.61 0.09 18.08
CA GLY A 284 -6.63 1.10 17.83
C GLY A 284 -6.93 1.26 16.34
N VAL A 285 -8.12 1.78 16.03
CA VAL A 285 -8.51 2.14 14.66
C VAL A 285 -8.16 3.60 14.42
N CYS A 286 -7.50 3.87 13.31
CA CYS A 286 -7.21 5.22 12.84
C CYS A 286 -8.15 5.58 11.69
N VAL A 287 -8.57 6.84 11.64
CA VAL A 287 -9.44 7.38 10.58
C VAL A 287 -8.73 8.56 9.97
N PHE A 288 -8.50 8.50 8.66
CA PHE A 288 -7.78 9.53 7.89
C PHE A 288 -8.65 10.05 6.76
N ILE A 289 -8.27 11.22 6.25
CA ILE A 289 -8.80 11.79 5.02
C ILE A 289 -7.62 12.11 4.11
N SER A 290 -7.67 11.68 2.86
CA SER A 290 -6.62 12.01 1.89
C SER A 290 -7.19 12.79 0.72
N CYS A 291 -6.54 13.90 0.40
CA CYS A 291 -6.81 14.70 -0.80
C CYS A 291 -5.94 14.31 -1.99
N THR A 292 -5.03 13.34 -1.82
CA THR A 292 -4.10 12.86 -2.86
C THR A 292 -4.28 11.37 -3.14
N GLY A 293 -5.48 10.84 -2.94
CA GLY A 293 -5.80 9.43 -3.18
C GLY A 293 -4.96 8.46 -2.35
N GLY A 294 -4.71 8.77 -1.08
CA GLY A 294 -4.01 7.92 -0.12
C GLY A 294 -2.50 7.81 -0.36
N VAL A 295 -1.91 8.73 -1.12
CA VAL A 295 -0.43 8.86 -1.20
C VAL A 295 0.13 9.57 0.04
N GLN A 296 -0.63 10.53 0.56
CA GLN A 296 -0.38 11.26 1.81
C GLN A 296 -1.73 11.51 2.49
N ASP A 297 -1.74 11.46 3.83
CA ASP A 297 -2.91 11.62 4.71
C ASP A 297 -2.84 12.93 5.53
#